data_AF-A0A524GYI2-F1
#
_entry.id   AF-A0A524GYI2-F1
#
_cell.length_a   1.000
_cell.length_b   1.000
_cell.length_c   1.000
_cell.angle_alpha   90.00
_cell.angle_beta   90.00
_cell.angle_gamma   90.00
#
_symmetry.space_group_name_H-M   'P 1'
#
loop_
_entity.id
_entity.type
_entity.pdbx_description
1 polymer ?
#
loop_
_entity_poly.entity_id
_entity_poly.type
_entity_poly.pdbx_seq_one_letter_code
_entity_poly.pdbx_strand_id
1 'polypeptide(L)'
;APAKGMRVYDEVQVEIEQRVGNINGHSSVLGWVPVVLFSQPLPFTELMSWYMAADVCWITPLRDGLNLVAKEFIAAKQGHSGKLVLSEFCGSAVELEAAILTHPYSARSMDAAIDEALAMGPTEERERMGRLWQSTREHDLAWWTSQNLGYFGVKR
;
A
#
# COMPACT_ATOMS: atom_id res chain seq x y z
N ALA A 1 -16.27 1.80 -3.69
CA ALA A 1 -16.89 0.50 -3.37
C ALA A 1 -16.94 -0.32 -4.66
N PRO A 2 -16.58 -1.62 -4.64
CA PRO A 2 -16.72 -2.47 -5.83
C PRO A 2 -18.17 -2.45 -6.33
N ALA A 3 -18.35 -2.61 -7.64
CA ALA A 3 -19.67 -2.64 -8.26
C ALA A 3 -20.44 -3.86 -7.74
N LYS A 4 -21.50 -3.60 -6.97
CA LYS A 4 -22.33 -4.62 -6.32
C LYS A 4 -22.93 -5.55 -7.39
N GLY A 5 -22.73 -6.86 -7.29
CA GLY A 5 -23.40 -7.88 -8.13
C GLY A 5 -22.57 -8.44 -9.30
N MET A 6 -21.27 -8.17 -9.38
CA MET A 6 -20.39 -8.81 -10.36
C MET A 6 -19.81 -10.12 -9.79
N ARG A 7 -20.24 -11.27 -10.34
CA ARG A 7 -19.82 -12.62 -9.92
C ARG A 7 -18.30 -12.81 -9.77
N VAL A 8 -17.51 -12.15 -10.61
CA VAL A 8 -16.04 -12.21 -10.55
C VAL A 8 -15.49 -11.68 -9.21
N TYR A 9 -16.11 -10.64 -8.63
CA TYR A 9 -15.69 -10.14 -7.33
C TYR A 9 -16.06 -11.12 -6.21
N ASP A 10 -17.22 -11.77 -6.30
CA ASP A 10 -17.65 -12.75 -5.31
C ASP A 10 -16.74 -13.99 -5.33
N GLU A 11 -16.39 -14.48 -6.53
CA GLU A 11 -15.46 -15.61 -6.71
C GLU A 11 -14.07 -15.31 -6.13
N VAL A 12 -13.51 -14.13 -6.44
CA VAL A 12 -12.22 -13.69 -5.90
C VAL A 12 -12.28 -13.52 -4.38
N GLN A 13 -13.36 -12.96 -3.85
CA GLN A 13 -13.54 -12.80 -2.40
C GLN A 13 -13.55 -14.14 -1.69
N VAL A 14 -14.26 -15.14 -2.23
CA VAL A 14 -14.28 -16.50 -1.68
C VAL A 14 -12.87 -17.12 -1.73
N GLU A 15 -12.14 -16.94 -2.82
CA GLU A 15 -10.77 -17.44 -2.93
C GLU A 15 -9.84 -16.82 -1.87
N ILE A 16 -9.95 -15.50 -1.64
CA ILE A 16 -9.18 -14.79 -0.60
C ILE A 16 -9.53 -15.36 0.78
N GLU A 17 -10.81 -15.50 1.12
CA GLU A 17 -11.25 -16.01 2.42
C GLU A 17 -10.79 -17.45 2.66
N GLN A 18 -10.82 -18.30 1.64
CA GLN A 18 -10.30 -19.66 1.71
C GLN A 18 -8.78 -19.69 1.95
N ARG A 19 -8.01 -18.84 1.25
CA ARG A 19 -6.55 -18.74 1.45
C ARG A 19 -6.20 -18.25 2.85
N VAL A 20 -6.89 -17.23 3.34
CA VAL A 20 -6.73 -16.72 4.72
C VAL A 20 -7.04 -17.82 5.73
N GLY A 21 -8.16 -18.53 5.57
CA GLY A 21 -8.54 -19.65 6.43
C GLY A 21 -7.50 -20.77 6.44
N ASN A 22 -6.94 -21.11 5.28
CA ASN A 22 -5.88 -22.09 5.15
C ASN A 22 -4.60 -21.66 5.90
N ILE A 23 -4.12 -20.43 5.67
CA ILE A 23 -2.91 -19.90 6.34
C ILE A 23 -3.10 -19.91 7.86
N ASN A 24 -4.23 -19.38 8.34
CA ASN A 24 -4.53 -19.34 9.77
C ASN A 24 -4.67 -20.75 10.35
N GLY A 25 -5.28 -21.70 9.64
CA GLY A 25 -5.40 -23.09 10.10
C GLY A 25 -4.07 -23.80 10.31
N HIS A 26 -3.05 -23.48 9.50
CA HIS A 26 -1.72 -24.08 9.61
C HIS A 26 -0.80 -23.35 10.61
N SER A 27 -0.95 -22.04 10.74
CA SER A 27 0.07 -21.19 11.40
C SER A 27 -0.41 -20.50 12.69
N SER A 28 -1.70 -20.56 13.03
CA SER A 28 -2.20 -19.96 14.27
C SER A 28 -1.74 -20.74 15.50
N VAL A 29 -1.51 -20.03 16.60
CA VAL A 29 -1.25 -20.59 17.92
C VAL A 29 -2.16 -19.95 18.95
N LEU A 30 -2.19 -20.47 20.18
CA LEU A 30 -3.02 -19.91 21.23
C LEU A 30 -2.67 -18.44 21.47
N GLY A 31 -3.62 -17.54 21.21
CA GLY A 31 -3.48 -16.10 21.40
C GLY A 31 -2.89 -15.33 20.21
N TRP A 32 -2.62 -15.98 19.07
CA TRP A 32 -2.13 -15.31 17.87
C TRP A 32 -2.72 -15.88 16.58
N VAL A 33 -3.25 -14.99 15.75
CA VAL A 33 -3.75 -15.29 14.40
C VAL A 33 -2.89 -14.52 13.37
N PRO A 34 -2.26 -15.20 12.39
CA PRO A 34 -1.35 -14.56 11.46
C PRO A 34 -2.00 -13.55 10.52
N VAL A 35 -3.21 -13.84 10.02
CA VAL A 35 -3.90 -13.00 9.04
C VAL A 35 -5.27 -12.60 9.55
N VAL A 36 -5.47 -11.31 9.78
CA VAL A 36 -6.78 -10.71 10.09
C VAL A 36 -7.32 -10.08 8.80
N LEU A 37 -8.43 -10.61 8.29
CA LEU A 37 -9.07 -10.12 7.06
C LEU A 37 -10.28 -9.25 7.40
N PHE A 38 -10.32 -8.04 6.82
CA PHE A 38 -11.46 -7.14 6.90
C PHE A 38 -12.21 -7.13 5.56
N SER A 39 -13.36 -7.82 5.47
CA SER A 39 -14.18 -7.87 4.25
C SER A 39 -15.15 -6.69 4.12
N GLN A 40 -15.24 -5.82 5.13
CA GLN A 40 -16.09 -4.63 5.13
C GLN A 40 -15.23 -3.36 5.14
N PRO A 41 -15.70 -2.26 4.53
CA PRO A 41 -14.99 -0.99 4.58
C PRO A 41 -14.78 -0.52 6.02
N LEU A 42 -13.56 -0.13 6.35
CA LEU A 42 -13.24 0.48 7.64
C LEU A 42 -13.56 1.99 7.62
N PRO A 43 -14.08 2.56 8.73
CA PRO A 43 -14.14 3.99 8.90
C PRO A 43 -12.76 4.64 8.73
N PHE A 44 -12.73 5.84 8.15
CA PHE A 44 -11.47 6.53 7.84
C PHE A 44 -10.55 6.67 9.06
N THR A 45 -11.09 7.03 10.22
CA THR A 45 -10.31 7.19 11.47
C THR A 45 -9.69 5.88 11.95
N GLU A 46 -10.38 4.76 11.75
CA GLU A 46 -9.87 3.44 12.08
C GLU A 46 -8.76 3.02 11.11
N LEU A 47 -8.97 3.25 9.81
CA LEU A 47 -7.95 2.99 8.79
C LEU A 47 -6.65 3.78 9.05
N MET A 48 -6.77 5.06 9.44
CA MET A 48 -5.60 5.86 9.84
C MET A 48 -4.87 5.26 11.05
N SER A 49 -5.61 4.70 12.01
CA SER A 49 -5.03 4.06 13.18
C SER A 49 -4.23 2.81 12.78
N TRP A 50 -4.76 2.01 11.84
CA TRP A 50 -4.04 0.87 11.25
C TRP A 50 -2.77 1.32 10.51
N TYR A 51 -2.84 2.37 9.69
CA TYR A 51 -1.65 2.88 9.02
C TYR A 51 -0.59 3.39 10.01
N MET A 52 -0.98 4.11 11.06
CA MET A 52 -0.03 4.57 12.07
C MET A 52 0.63 3.40 12.81
N ALA A 53 -0.13 2.34 13.11
CA ALA A 53 0.37 1.16 13.80
C ALA A 53 1.21 0.21 12.92
N ALA A 54 0.97 0.17 11.60
CA ALA A 54 1.62 -0.79 10.71
C ALA A 54 3.12 -0.50 10.52
N ASP A 55 3.97 -1.52 10.70
CA ASP A 55 5.40 -1.43 10.40
C ASP A 55 5.70 -1.47 8.90
N VAL A 56 4.90 -2.24 8.16
CA VAL A 56 5.00 -2.42 6.71
C VAL A 56 3.64 -2.24 6.07
N CYS A 57 3.56 -1.38 5.05
CA CYS A 57 2.44 -1.30 4.13
C CYS A 57 2.81 -2.02 2.84
N TRP A 58 2.08 -3.09 2.50
CA TRP A 58 2.39 -3.93 1.36
C TRP A 58 1.29 -3.86 0.30
N ILE A 59 1.57 -3.19 -0.82
CA ILE A 59 0.61 -2.88 -1.86
C ILE A 59 1.10 -3.45 -3.19
N THR A 60 0.52 -4.57 -3.62
CA THR A 60 0.99 -5.33 -4.79
C THR A 60 -0.07 -5.57 -5.87
N PRO A 61 -0.77 -4.53 -6.37
CA PRO A 61 -1.69 -4.72 -7.47
C PRO A 61 -0.95 -5.16 -8.73
N LEU A 62 -1.61 -5.99 -9.54
CA LEU A 62 -1.09 -6.43 -10.84
C LEU A 62 -0.91 -5.27 -11.82
N ARG A 63 -1.79 -4.28 -11.76
CA ARG A 63 -1.73 -3.03 -12.53
C ARG A 63 -2.58 -1.98 -11.85
N ASP A 64 -2.03 -0.79 -11.62
CA ASP A 64 -2.76 0.33 -11.03
C ASP A 64 -2.27 1.65 -11.62
N GLY A 65 -3.20 2.54 -11.98
CA GLY A 65 -2.86 3.84 -12.55
C GLY A 65 -2.24 4.77 -11.52
N LEU A 66 -2.86 4.87 -10.35
CA LEU A 66 -2.35 5.64 -9.21
C LEU A 66 -2.86 4.97 -7.93
N ASN A 67 -1.94 4.66 -7.04
CA ASN A 67 -2.29 4.09 -5.76
C ASN A 67 -2.30 5.17 -4.67
N LEU A 68 -3.50 5.64 -4.31
CA LEU A 68 -3.69 6.64 -3.24
C LEU A 68 -3.48 6.04 -1.85
N VAL A 69 -3.77 4.76 -1.67
CA VAL A 69 -3.53 4.03 -0.40
C VAL A 69 -2.06 4.13 0.01
N ALA A 70 -1.13 4.01 -0.94
CA ALA A 70 0.30 4.22 -0.69
C ALA A 70 0.60 5.63 -0.15
N LYS A 71 0.02 6.67 -0.79
CA LYS A 71 0.19 8.07 -0.36
C LYS A 71 -0.48 8.35 0.98
N GLU A 72 -1.65 7.77 1.24
CA GLU A 72 -2.36 7.87 2.52
C GLU A 72 -1.56 7.23 3.66
N PHE A 73 -0.94 6.06 3.43
CA PHE A 73 -0.04 5.44 4.41
C PHE A 73 1.14 6.37 4.74
N ILE A 74 1.82 6.90 3.72
CA ILE A 74 2.92 7.85 3.89
C ILE A 74 2.46 9.10 4.65
N ALA A 75 1.28 9.64 4.29
CA ALA A 75 0.71 10.81 4.92
C ALA A 75 0.27 10.56 6.38
N ALA A 76 -0.24 9.38 6.70
CA ALA A 76 -0.56 8.98 8.07
C ALA A 76 0.71 8.86 8.93
N LYS A 77 1.82 8.41 8.34
CA LYS A 77 3.13 8.34 9.01
C LYS A 77 3.82 9.70 9.14
N GLN A 78 3.53 10.69 8.31
CA GLN A 78 4.12 12.04 8.36
C GLN A 78 5.66 12.06 8.41
N GLY A 79 6.32 11.09 7.79
CA GLY A 79 7.78 10.93 7.85
C GLY A 79 8.33 10.22 9.10
N HIS A 80 7.47 9.65 9.95
CA HIS A 80 7.83 8.73 11.03
C HIS A 80 8.09 7.31 10.51
N SER A 81 8.43 6.38 11.40
CA SER A 81 8.75 4.98 11.07
C SER A 81 7.62 4.26 10.32
N GLY A 82 7.98 3.61 9.22
CA GLY A 82 7.13 2.77 8.39
C GLY A 82 7.85 2.41 7.09
N LYS A 83 7.49 1.28 6.50
CA LYS A 83 8.08 0.79 5.25
C LYS A 83 6.99 0.56 4.22
N LEU A 84 7.25 0.97 2.99
CA LEU A 84 6.32 0.79 1.87
C LEU A 84 6.90 -0.21 0.88
N VAL A 85 6.22 -1.35 0.71
CA VAL A 85 6.45 -2.29 -0.39
C VAL A 85 5.39 -2.04 -1.45
N LEU A 86 5.82 -1.75 -2.68
CA LEU A 86 4.93 -1.30 -3.75
C LEU A 86 5.16 -2.09 -5.03
N SER A 87 4.08 -2.49 -5.71
CA SER A 87 4.18 -3.06 -7.05
C SER A 87 4.79 -2.06 -8.03
N GLU A 88 5.78 -2.50 -8.80
CA GLU A 88 6.38 -1.71 -9.89
C GLU A 88 5.37 -1.35 -11.01
N PHE A 89 4.23 -2.04 -11.06
CA PHE A 89 3.13 -1.75 -12.00
C PHE A 89 2.09 -0.75 -11.46
N CYS A 90 2.37 -0.11 -10.32
CA CYS A 90 1.62 1.06 -9.86
C CYS A 90 2.20 2.33 -10.50
N GLY A 91 1.37 3.22 -11.03
CA GLY A 91 1.87 4.53 -11.47
C GLY A 91 2.48 5.37 -10.34
N SER A 92 2.04 5.16 -9.08
CA SER A 92 2.68 5.76 -7.90
C SER A 92 4.16 5.33 -7.74
N ALA A 93 4.59 4.21 -8.30
CA ALA A 93 5.99 3.75 -8.20
C ALA A 93 6.98 4.71 -8.90
N VAL A 94 6.51 5.47 -9.89
CA VAL A 94 7.32 6.49 -10.57
C VAL A 94 7.63 7.66 -9.64
N GLU A 95 6.70 8.01 -8.74
CA GLU A 95 6.86 9.13 -7.81
C GLU A 95 7.49 8.69 -6.48
N LEU A 96 7.21 7.46 -6.05
CA LEU A 96 7.57 6.90 -4.76
C LEU A 96 8.84 6.03 -4.85
N GLU A 97 9.91 6.58 -5.43
CA GLU A 97 11.16 5.86 -5.74
C GLU A 97 11.88 5.26 -4.51
N ALA A 98 11.59 5.77 -3.31
CA ALA A 98 12.16 5.26 -2.07
C ALA A 98 11.45 4.01 -1.52
N ALA A 99 10.32 3.60 -2.11
CA ALA A 99 9.62 2.37 -1.77
C ALA A 99 10.46 1.14 -2.14
N ILE A 100 10.22 0.03 -1.46
CA ILE A 100 10.73 -1.28 -1.88
C ILE A 100 9.84 -1.75 -3.03
N LEU A 101 10.36 -1.76 -4.25
CA LEU A 101 9.60 -2.22 -5.41
C LEU A 101 9.58 -3.74 -5.51
N THR A 102 8.44 -4.28 -5.93
CA THR A 102 8.28 -5.72 -6.12
C THR A 102 7.47 -6.04 -7.38
N HIS A 103 7.78 -7.19 -8.00
CA HIS A 103 7.06 -7.69 -9.16
C HIS A 103 5.94 -8.65 -8.70
N PRO A 104 4.65 -8.28 -8.76
CA PRO A 104 3.55 -9.05 -8.18
C PRO A 104 3.30 -10.42 -8.84
N TYR A 105 3.78 -10.66 -10.06
CA TYR A 105 3.74 -12.00 -10.68
C TYR A 105 4.92 -12.91 -10.29
N SER A 106 5.87 -12.44 -9.46
CA SER A 106 7.05 -13.19 -9.06
C SER A 106 7.04 -13.41 -7.55
N ALA A 107 6.70 -14.63 -7.12
CA ALA A 107 6.74 -14.99 -5.70
C ALA A 107 8.11 -14.69 -5.07
N ARG A 108 9.22 -15.02 -5.76
CA ARG A 108 10.57 -14.70 -5.30
C ARG A 108 10.81 -13.20 -5.09
N SER A 109 10.24 -12.35 -5.96
CA SER A 109 10.36 -10.89 -5.80
C SER A 109 9.53 -10.37 -4.64
N MET A 110 8.36 -10.97 -4.40
CA MET A 110 7.50 -10.64 -3.27
C MET A 110 8.15 -11.08 -1.95
N ASP A 111 8.70 -12.28 -1.90
CA ASP A 111 9.42 -12.82 -0.73
C ASP A 111 10.65 -11.94 -0.39
N ALA A 112 11.48 -11.63 -1.39
CA ALA A 112 12.64 -10.76 -1.19
C ALA A 112 12.27 -9.36 -0.70
N ALA A 113 11.15 -8.81 -1.19
CA ALA A 113 10.71 -7.48 -0.80
C ALA A 113 10.19 -7.42 0.64
N ILE A 114 9.46 -8.45 1.10
CA ILE A 114 9.02 -8.50 2.50
C ILE A 114 10.20 -8.80 3.43
N ASP A 115 11.15 -9.65 3.02
CA ASP A 115 12.38 -9.91 3.78
C ASP A 115 13.23 -8.64 3.92
N GLU A 116 13.40 -7.87 2.85
CA GLU A 116 14.07 -6.56 2.88
C GLU A 116 13.35 -5.61 3.85
N ALA A 117 12.02 -5.51 3.75
CA ALA A 117 11.24 -4.64 4.64
C ALA A 117 11.41 -5.05 6.11
N LEU A 118 11.35 -6.33 6.44
CA LEU A 118 11.47 -6.80 7.82
C LEU A 118 12.91 -6.67 8.36
N ALA A 119 13.93 -6.78 7.51
CA ALA A 119 15.34 -6.65 7.89
C ALA A 119 15.87 -5.22 7.89
N MET A 120 15.14 -4.26 7.29
CA MET A 120 15.57 -2.87 7.16
C MET A 120 15.80 -2.19 8.52
N GLY A 121 16.99 -1.62 8.69
CA GLY A 121 17.38 -0.91 9.91
C GLY A 121 16.69 0.45 10.06
N PRO A 122 16.60 0.99 11.29
CA PRO A 122 15.84 2.20 11.59
C PRO A 122 16.37 3.46 10.88
N THR A 123 17.67 3.53 10.60
CA THR A 123 18.28 4.64 9.88
C THR A 123 17.81 4.69 8.43
N GLU A 124 17.89 3.55 7.73
CA GLU A 124 17.46 3.42 6.34
C GLU A 124 15.94 3.62 6.22
N GLU A 125 15.18 3.05 7.14
CA GLU A 125 13.72 3.22 7.20
C GLU A 125 13.32 4.70 7.29
N ARG A 126 13.95 5.45 8.20
CA ARG A 126 13.66 6.87 8.38
C ARG A 126 14.06 7.69 7.14
N GLU A 127 15.18 7.36 6.51
CA GLU A 127 15.62 8.03 5.29
C GLU A 127 14.63 7.79 4.14
N ARG A 128 14.28 6.53 3.88
CA ARG A 128 13.34 6.17 2.82
C ARG A 128 11.97 6.78 3.05
N MET A 129 11.42 6.68 4.27
CA MET A 129 10.12 7.27 4.60
C MET A 129 10.14 8.81 4.55
N GLY A 130 11.27 9.44 4.90
CA GLY A 130 11.47 10.87 4.71
C GLY A 130 11.38 11.30 3.24
N ARG A 131 12.03 10.55 2.34
CA ARG A 131 11.96 10.78 0.88
C ARG A 131 10.55 10.56 0.33
N LEU A 132 9.87 9.49 0.76
CA LEU A 132 8.48 9.23 0.40
C LEU A 132 7.55 10.36 0.83
N TRP A 133 7.72 10.85 2.06
CA TRP A 133 6.94 11.95 2.60
C TRP A 133 7.15 13.25 1.83
N GLN A 134 8.40 13.57 1.50
CA GLN A 134 8.72 14.74 0.68
C GLN A 134 8.05 14.66 -0.69
N SER A 135 8.21 13.54 -1.40
CA SER A 135 7.61 13.35 -2.73
C SER A 135 6.09 13.48 -2.71
N THR A 136 5.45 12.88 -1.69
CA THR A 136 3.98 12.95 -1.50
C THR A 136 3.49 14.38 -1.25
N ARG A 137 4.27 15.21 -0.55
CA ARG A 137 3.94 16.62 -0.29
C ARG A 137 4.16 17.53 -1.49
N GLU A 138 5.19 17.24 -2.29
CA GLU A 138 5.51 18.01 -3.49
C GLU A 138 4.49 17.77 -4.60
N HIS A 139 4.01 16.53 -4.72
CA HIS A 139 3.06 16.10 -5.76
C HIS A 139 1.65 15.86 -5.18
N ASP A 140 1.13 16.89 -4.49
CA ASP A 140 -0.21 16.87 -3.92
C ASP A 140 -1.33 17.17 -4.95
N LEU A 141 -2.57 17.20 -4.49
CA LEU A 141 -3.74 17.50 -5.34
C LEU A 141 -3.66 18.90 -5.97
N ALA A 142 -3.10 19.89 -5.25
CA ALA A 142 -2.97 21.25 -5.77
C ALA A 142 -1.92 21.29 -6.89
N TRP A 143 -0.78 20.63 -6.71
CA TRP A 143 0.22 20.44 -7.75
C TRP A 143 -0.39 19.76 -8.99
N TRP A 144 -1.05 18.62 -8.81
CA TRP A 144 -1.67 17.87 -9.92
C TRP A 144 -2.67 18.74 -10.69
N THR A 145 -3.52 19.47 -9.96
CA THR A 145 -4.52 20.37 -10.57
C THR A 145 -3.83 21.48 -11.37
N SER A 146 -2.78 22.09 -10.82
CA SER A 146 -2.04 23.16 -11.49
C SER A 146 -1.35 22.69 -12.78
N GLN A 147 -0.71 21.52 -12.76
CA GLN A 147 -0.07 20.93 -13.93
C GLN A 147 -1.09 20.62 -15.02
N ASN A 148 -2.19 19.95 -14.66
CA ASN A 148 -3.24 19.57 -15.62
C ASN A 148 -3.91 20.79 -16.27
N LEU A 149 -4.29 21.80 -15.48
CA LEU A 149 -4.88 23.02 -16.03
C LEU A 149 -3.90 23.81 -16.90
N GLY A 150 -2.61 23.78 -16.55
CA GLY A 150 -1.53 24.35 -17.36
C GLY A 150 -1.46 23.76 -18.77
N TYR A 151 -1.66 22.45 -18.93
CA TYR A 151 -1.73 21.80 -20.25
C TYR A 151 -2.91 22.30 -21.11
N PHE A 152 -4.03 22.68 -20.48
CA PHE A 152 -5.20 23.22 -21.17
C PHE A 152 -5.18 24.74 -21.31
N GLY A 153 -4.09 25.41 -20.92
CA GLY A 153 -3.96 26.88 -21.00
C GLY A 153 -4.86 27.64 -20.02
N VAL A 154 -5.46 26.95 -19.05
CA VAL A 154 -6.31 27.56 -18.02
C VAL A 154 -5.41 28.02 -16.87
N LYS A 155 -5.16 29.32 -16.78
CA LYS A 155 -4.52 29.92 -15.60
C LYS A 155 -5.58 30.19 -14.53
N ARG A 156 -5.29 29.84 -13.28
CA ARG A 156 -6.07 30.32 -12.12
C ARG A 156 -5.88 31.81 -11.93
#